data_AF-A0A6P6TX79-F1
#
_entry.id   AF-A0A6P6TX79-F1
#
_cell.length_a   1.000
_cell.length_b   1.000
_cell.length_c   1.000
_cell.angle_alpha   90.00
_cell.angle_beta   90.00
_cell.angle_gamma   90.00
#
_symmetry.space_group_name_H-M   'P 1'
#
loop_
_entity.id
_entity.type
_entity.pdbx_description
1 polymer ?
#
loop_
_entity_poly.entity_id
_entity_poly.type
_entity_poly.pdbx_seq_one_letter_code
_entity_poly.pdbx_strand_id
1 'polypeptide(L)'
;MPIISQYPDVFPEELGSLPPEREIEFKVDLVPGTTPISKIPYRIAHAELKELKVQLQDLLEWGFIQESESPWGAPVLFVKKKDGSLRLCIDYRGLNAFLEDYDCMINYHPGKVNVVADALSRKAQLASSMVREWSLLEDVCEWKPRLEPKKVIFGNIEVKSTLLDRIKEGQVKDPMVQKWVEKVKKGELPYFNLGPDGTLKFRNRVVVPRDEELKREILEESHRSRSVTAFRDP
;
A
#
# COMPACT_ATOMS: atom_id res chain seq x y z
N MET A 1 -18.57 5.70 1.36
CA MET A 1 -18.00 6.32 0.13
C MET A 1 -19.15 6.89 -0.70
N PRO A 2 -19.19 8.20 -1.00
CA PRO A 2 -20.37 8.88 -1.59
C PRO A 2 -20.70 8.47 -3.04
N ILE A 3 -19.83 7.73 -3.73
CA ILE A 3 -20.09 7.25 -5.09
C ILE A 3 -20.87 5.94 -5.13
N ILE A 4 -20.73 5.07 -4.12
CA ILE A 4 -21.42 3.77 -4.08
C ILE A 4 -22.93 3.98 -3.92
N SER A 5 -23.30 4.95 -3.08
CA SER A 5 -24.69 5.36 -2.86
C SER A 5 -25.38 5.95 -4.10
N GLN A 6 -24.64 6.26 -5.17
CA GLN A 6 -25.20 6.77 -6.43
C GLN A 6 -25.55 5.65 -7.42
N TYR A 7 -25.07 4.42 -7.21
CA TYR A 7 -25.28 3.28 -8.10
C TYR A 7 -25.79 2.05 -7.34
N PRO A 8 -26.94 2.15 -6.64
CA PRO A 8 -27.50 1.04 -5.87
C PRO A 8 -27.94 -0.14 -6.74
N ASP A 9 -28.20 0.10 -8.02
CA ASP A 9 -28.52 -0.89 -9.05
C ASP A 9 -27.31 -1.75 -9.45
N VAL A 10 -26.10 -1.18 -9.40
CA VAL A 10 -24.84 -1.88 -9.72
C VAL A 10 -24.22 -2.53 -8.49
N PHE A 11 -24.42 -1.94 -7.31
CA PHE A 11 -23.86 -2.40 -6.04
C PHE A 11 -24.96 -2.70 -5.01
N PRO A 12 -25.84 -3.69 -5.26
CA PRO A 12 -26.84 -4.08 -4.29
C PRO A 12 -26.18 -4.75 -3.07
N GLU A 13 -26.81 -4.64 -1.89
CA GLU A 13 -26.34 -5.31 -0.67
C GLU A 13 -26.44 -6.85 -0.78
N GLU A 14 -27.42 -7.34 -1.53
CA GLU A 14 -27.67 -8.75 -1.80
C GLU A 14 -27.89 -9.01 -3.30
N LEU A 15 -27.35 -10.10 -3.82
CA LEU A 15 -27.53 -10.52 -5.21
C LEU A 15 -28.82 -11.34 -5.31
N GLY A 16 -29.91 -10.74 -5.80
CA GLY A 16 -31.24 -11.37 -5.79
C GLY A 16 -31.71 -11.98 -7.12
N SER A 17 -31.03 -11.73 -8.24
CA SER A 17 -31.45 -12.25 -9.55
C SER A 17 -30.29 -12.36 -10.54
N LEU A 18 -30.48 -13.19 -11.58
CA LEU A 18 -29.56 -13.26 -12.70
C LEU A 18 -29.43 -11.89 -13.39
N PRO A 19 -28.25 -11.56 -13.92
CA PRO A 19 -28.09 -10.37 -14.73
C PRO A 19 -28.99 -10.43 -15.98
N PRO A 20 -29.31 -9.28 -16.58
CA PRO A 20 -30.01 -9.24 -17.87
C PRO A 20 -29.31 -10.12 -18.91
N GLU A 21 -30.09 -10.73 -19.78
CA GLU A 21 -29.59 -11.52 -20.90
C GLU A 21 -28.65 -10.68 -21.78
N ARG A 22 -27.58 -11.29 -22.25
CA ARG A 22 -26.56 -10.64 -23.09
C ARG A 22 -26.44 -11.43 -24.39
N GLU A 23 -26.07 -10.74 -25.46
CA GLU A 23 -25.83 -11.37 -26.77
C GLU A 23 -24.66 -12.37 -26.77
N ILE A 24 -23.78 -12.28 -25.76
CA ILE A 24 -22.62 -13.15 -25.61
C ILE A 24 -23.01 -14.35 -24.74
N GLU A 25 -23.07 -15.53 -25.37
CA GLU A 25 -23.24 -16.80 -24.69
C GLU A 25 -21.90 -17.31 -24.16
N PHE A 26 -21.87 -17.75 -22.90
CA PHE A 26 -20.68 -18.40 -22.32
C PHE A 26 -20.72 -19.89 -22.62
N LYS A 27 -19.85 -20.36 -23.52
CA LYS A 27 -19.71 -21.77 -23.87
C LYS A 27 -18.52 -22.40 -23.17
N VAL A 28 -18.75 -23.59 -22.62
CA VAL A 28 -17.72 -24.43 -22.02
C VAL A 28 -17.34 -25.53 -23.00
N ASP A 29 -16.19 -25.38 -23.66
CA ASP A 29 -15.66 -26.28 -24.67
C ASP A 29 -14.84 -27.38 -23.99
N LEU A 30 -15.08 -28.62 -24.41
CA LEU A 30 -14.44 -29.82 -23.87
C LEU A 30 -13.52 -30.42 -24.91
N VAL A 31 -12.42 -31.03 -24.45
CA VAL A 31 -11.50 -31.76 -25.32
C VAL A 31 -12.29 -32.79 -26.15
N PRO A 32 -12.08 -32.87 -27.48
CA PRO A 32 -12.85 -33.76 -28.34
C PRO A 32 -12.77 -35.22 -27.89
N GLY A 33 -13.92 -35.90 -27.82
CA GLY A 33 -14.00 -37.30 -27.38
C GLY A 33 -14.13 -37.50 -25.87
N THR A 34 -14.25 -36.42 -25.08
CA THR A 34 -14.53 -36.53 -23.64
C THR A 34 -15.90 -37.15 -23.38
N THR A 35 -15.95 -38.15 -22.51
CA THR A 35 -17.19 -38.77 -22.03
C THR A 35 -17.66 -38.15 -20.71
N PRO A 36 -18.97 -38.13 -20.41
CA PRO A 36 -19.49 -37.58 -19.16
C PRO A 36 -18.89 -38.21 -17.90
N ILE A 37 -18.64 -37.37 -16.90
CA ILE A 37 -18.11 -37.78 -15.60
C ILE A 37 -19.12 -37.43 -14.52
N SER A 38 -19.56 -38.45 -13.79
CA SER A 38 -20.39 -38.30 -12.60
C SER A 38 -19.67 -38.90 -11.40
N LYS A 39 -19.24 -38.05 -10.48
CA LYS A 39 -18.59 -38.46 -9.24
C LYS A 39 -19.61 -38.58 -8.13
N ILE A 40 -19.42 -39.59 -7.28
CA ILE A 40 -20.26 -39.83 -6.10
C ILE A 40 -20.10 -38.64 -5.13
N PRO A 41 -21.20 -38.10 -4.57
CA PRO A 41 -21.14 -37.08 -3.53
C PRO A 41 -20.32 -37.56 -2.31
N TYR A 42 -19.59 -36.64 -1.68
CA TYR A 42 -18.90 -36.94 -0.43
C TYR A 42 -19.90 -37.28 0.69
N ARG A 43 -19.42 -37.96 1.75
CA ARG A 43 -20.22 -38.17 2.96
C ARG A 43 -20.40 -36.84 3.68
N ILE A 44 -21.65 -36.47 3.95
CA ILE A 44 -22.03 -35.18 4.55
C ILE A 44 -22.66 -35.44 5.92
N ALA A 45 -22.28 -34.66 6.93
CA ALA A 45 -22.88 -34.74 8.26
C ALA A 45 -24.30 -34.16 8.27
N HIS A 46 -25.14 -34.56 9.23
CA HIS A 46 -26.55 -34.10 9.25
C HIS A 46 -26.71 -32.57 9.30
N ALA A 47 -25.83 -31.88 10.04
CA ALA A 47 -25.84 -30.42 10.11
C ALA A 47 -25.48 -29.77 8.77
N GLU A 48 -24.46 -30.29 8.08
CA GLU A 48 -24.05 -29.82 6.75
C GLU A 48 -25.11 -30.12 5.69
N LEU A 49 -25.82 -31.24 5.81
CA LEU A 49 -26.92 -31.57 4.90
C LEU A 49 -28.10 -30.61 5.04
N LYS A 50 -28.38 -30.15 6.27
CA LYS A 50 -29.40 -29.11 6.52
C LYS A 50 -28.98 -27.80 5.86
N GLU A 51 -27.73 -27.40 6.03
CA GLU A 51 -27.17 -26.19 5.41
C GLU A 51 -27.18 -26.28 3.88
N LEU A 52 -26.83 -27.44 3.31
CA LEU A 52 -26.86 -27.70 1.88
C LEU A 52 -28.24 -27.44 1.28
N LYS A 53 -29.29 -27.92 1.94
CA LYS A 53 -30.66 -27.71 1.47
C LYS A 53 -31.06 -26.24 1.46
N VAL A 54 -30.68 -25.49 2.50
CA VAL A 54 -30.95 -24.05 2.57
C VAL A 54 -30.25 -23.32 1.44
N GLN A 55 -28.93 -23.50 1.28
CA GLN A 55 -28.19 -22.80 0.23
C GLN A 55 -28.63 -23.20 -1.19
N LEU A 56 -29.01 -24.46 -1.42
CA LEU A 56 -29.57 -24.87 -2.72
C LEU A 56 -30.93 -24.23 -2.99
N GLN A 57 -31.79 -24.11 -1.97
CA GLN A 57 -33.09 -23.46 -2.10
C GLN A 57 -32.91 -21.97 -2.45
N ASP A 58 -32.02 -21.26 -1.76
CA ASP A 58 -31.71 -19.86 -2.06
C ASP A 58 -31.20 -19.69 -3.50
N LEU A 59 -30.30 -20.57 -3.95
CA LEU A 59 -29.76 -20.55 -5.32
C LEU A 59 -30.83 -20.84 -6.39
N LEU A 60 -31.79 -21.71 -6.09
CA LEU A 60 -32.94 -21.99 -6.96
C LEU A 60 -33.88 -20.78 -7.03
N GLU A 61 -34.17 -20.15 -5.88
CA GLU A 61 -35.03 -18.96 -5.80
C GLU A 61 -34.42 -17.75 -6.52
N TRP A 62 -33.11 -17.55 -6.43
CA TRP A 62 -32.39 -16.52 -7.18
C TRP A 62 -32.25 -16.84 -8.68
N GLY A 63 -32.60 -18.06 -9.09
CA GLY A 63 -32.46 -18.53 -10.47
C GLY A 63 -31.02 -18.78 -10.91
N PHE A 64 -30.07 -18.87 -9.97
CA PHE A 64 -28.66 -19.16 -10.29
C PHE A 64 -28.43 -20.61 -10.70
N ILE A 65 -29.31 -21.51 -10.26
CA ILE A 65 -29.30 -22.92 -10.64
C ILE A 65 -30.71 -23.38 -10.99
N GLN A 66 -30.80 -24.53 -11.66
CA GLN A 66 -32.04 -25.24 -11.95
C GLN A 66 -31.82 -26.74 -11.79
N GLU A 67 -32.90 -27.49 -11.59
CA GLU A 67 -32.85 -28.94 -11.65
C GLU A 67 -32.43 -29.41 -13.06
N SER A 68 -31.60 -30.45 -13.12
CA SER A 68 -31.10 -30.98 -14.39
C SER A 68 -30.91 -32.49 -14.34
N GLU A 69 -31.16 -33.15 -15.47
CA GLU A 69 -30.86 -34.57 -15.69
C GLU A 69 -29.54 -34.71 -16.47
N SER A 70 -28.46 -34.19 -15.90
CA SER A 70 -27.16 -34.22 -16.56
C SER A 70 -26.45 -35.56 -16.37
N PRO A 71 -25.82 -36.14 -17.42
CA PRO A 71 -24.91 -37.26 -17.25
C PRO A 71 -23.60 -36.85 -16.54
N TRP A 72 -23.39 -35.54 -16.34
CA TRP A 72 -22.26 -34.97 -15.60
C TRP A 72 -22.65 -34.67 -14.16
N GLY A 73 -21.73 -34.96 -13.23
CA GLY A 73 -21.93 -34.72 -11.80
C GLY A 73 -20.63 -34.43 -11.08
N ALA A 74 -20.58 -33.30 -10.39
CA ALA A 74 -19.48 -32.91 -9.52
C ALA A 74 -19.93 -32.94 -8.06
N PRO A 75 -19.11 -33.43 -7.11
CA PRO A 75 -19.49 -33.50 -5.72
C PRO A 75 -19.38 -32.12 -5.07
N VAL A 76 -20.24 -31.87 -4.08
CA VAL A 76 -20.23 -30.65 -3.27
C VAL A 76 -19.44 -30.89 -1.98
N LEU A 77 -18.74 -29.86 -1.52
CA LEU A 77 -18.05 -29.82 -0.24
C LEU A 77 -18.23 -28.45 0.43
N PHE A 78 -18.12 -28.42 1.75
CA PHE A 78 -18.17 -27.17 2.51
C PHE A 78 -16.80 -26.72 2.98
N VAL A 79 -16.55 -25.41 2.87
CA VAL A 79 -15.37 -24.76 3.43
C VAL A 79 -15.82 -23.77 4.51
N LYS A 80 -15.18 -23.81 5.68
CA LYS A 80 -15.45 -22.84 6.75
C LYS A 80 -14.84 -21.49 6.39
N LYS A 81 -15.65 -20.44 6.41
CA LYS A 81 -15.21 -19.06 6.34
C LYS A 81 -14.60 -18.63 7.69
N LYS A 82 -13.93 -17.46 7.69
CA LYS A 82 -13.33 -16.89 8.90
C LYS A 82 -14.34 -16.58 10.01
N ASP A 83 -15.58 -16.27 9.63
CA ASP A 83 -16.70 -16.00 10.54
C ASP A 83 -17.36 -17.28 11.11
N GLY A 84 -16.88 -18.47 10.70
CA GLY A 84 -17.44 -19.77 11.11
C GLY A 84 -18.56 -20.29 10.23
N SER A 85 -19.09 -19.48 9.30
CA SER A 85 -20.13 -19.93 8.35
C SER A 85 -19.58 -20.92 7.32
N LEU A 86 -20.45 -21.76 6.77
CA LEU A 86 -20.10 -22.74 5.74
C LEU A 86 -20.31 -22.12 4.34
N ARG A 87 -19.30 -22.26 3.47
CA ARG A 87 -19.39 -21.91 2.05
C ARG A 87 -19.52 -23.18 1.23
N LEU A 88 -20.62 -23.31 0.48
CA LEU A 88 -20.81 -24.36 -0.51
C LEU A 88 -19.78 -24.19 -1.64
N CYS A 89 -19.04 -25.25 -1.94
CA CYS A 89 -18.07 -25.32 -3.02
C CYS A 89 -18.29 -26.58 -3.85
N ILE A 90 -18.27 -26.43 -5.18
CA ILE A 90 -18.39 -27.57 -6.10
C ILE A 90 -16.98 -27.98 -6.53
N ASP A 91 -16.67 -29.27 -6.43
CA ASP A 91 -15.35 -29.81 -6.79
C ASP A 91 -15.23 -30.05 -8.30
N TYR A 92 -15.02 -28.97 -9.04
CA TYR A 92 -14.85 -29.00 -10.49
C TYR A 92 -13.49 -29.55 -10.94
N ARG A 93 -12.59 -29.98 -10.06
CA ARG A 93 -11.25 -30.48 -10.47
C ARG A 93 -11.33 -31.61 -11.49
N GLY A 94 -12.35 -32.48 -11.35
CA GLY A 94 -12.59 -33.55 -12.31
C GLY A 94 -13.03 -33.04 -13.68
N LEU A 95 -13.87 -32.01 -13.73
CA LEU A 95 -14.37 -31.42 -14.97
C LEU A 95 -13.30 -30.56 -15.65
N ASN A 96 -12.58 -29.75 -14.86
CA ASN A 96 -11.54 -28.84 -15.31
C ASN A 96 -10.39 -29.53 -16.05
N ALA A 97 -10.16 -30.82 -15.81
CA ALA A 97 -9.12 -31.59 -16.49
C ALA A 97 -9.45 -31.89 -17.96
N PHE A 98 -10.69 -31.67 -18.40
CA PHE A 98 -11.17 -31.95 -19.76
C PHE A 98 -11.66 -30.70 -20.49
N LEU A 99 -11.52 -29.53 -19.88
CA LEU A 99 -11.81 -28.26 -20.56
C LEU A 99 -10.72 -28.02 -21.60
N GLU A 100 -11.11 -27.50 -22.77
CA GLU A 100 -10.12 -27.00 -23.72
C GLU A 100 -9.38 -25.81 -23.09
N ASP A 101 -8.09 -25.67 -23.40
CA ASP A 101 -7.30 -24.53 -22.96
C ASP A 101 -7.88 -23.27 -23.61
N TYR A 102 -8.57 -22.46 -22.81
CA TYR A 102 -8.96 -21.13 -23.23
C TYR A 102 -7.72 -20.25 -23.32
N ASP A 103 -7.28 -19.96 -24.54
CA ASP A 103 -6.37 -18.84 -24.78
C ASP A 103 -7.16 -17.54 -24.58
N CYS A 104 -7.40 -17.18 -23.31
CA CYS A 104 -8.07 -15.94 -22.96
C CYS A 104 -7.07 -14.78 -23.16
N MET A 105 -6.90 -14.36 -24.41
CA MET A 105 -6.34 -13.04 -24.69
C MET A 105 -7.29 -11.99 -24.13
N ILE A 106 -7.02 -11.53 -22.90
CA ILE A 106 -7.73 -10.40 -22.29
C ILE A 106 -7.34 -9.14 -23.06
N ASN A 107 -8.04 -8.91 -24.17
CA ASN A 107 -7.87 -7.70 -24.96
C ASN A 107 -8.54 -6.56 -24.21
N TYR A 108 -7.74 -5.78 -23.47
CA TYR A 108 -8.20 -4.57 -22.81
C TYR A 108 -8.55 -3.52 -23.88
N HIS A 109 -9.82 -3.16 -23.95
CA HIS A 109 -10.31 -2.09 -24.84
C HIS A 109 -10.68 -0.87 -23.98
N PRO A 110 -9.78 0.14 -23.87
CA PRO A 110 -10.08 1.35 -23.13
C PRO A 110 -11.37 2.00 -23.67
N GLY A 111 -12.30 2.34 -22.77
CA GLY A 111 -13.48 3.15 -23.10
C GLY A 111 -14.70 2.44 -23.70
N LYS A 112 -14.67 1.13 -24.00
CA LYS A 112 -15.83 0.42 -24.59
C LYS A 112 -16.72 -0.36 -23.61
N VAL A 113 -16.15 -1.00 -22.59
CA VAL A 113 -16.92 -1.93 -21.72
C VAL A 113 -16.65 -1.72 -20.23
N ASN A 114 -15.54 -1.07 -19.88
CA ASN A 114 -15.05 -1.02 -18.50
C ASN A 114 -15.07 0.39 -17.92
N VAL A 115 -16.11 1.16 -18.22
CA VAL A 115 -16.24 2.58 -17.84
C VAL A 115 -16.11 2.75 -16.32
N VAL A 116 -16.63 1.80 -15.55
CA VAL A 116 -16.53 1.77 -14.08
C VAL A 116 -15.10 1.50 -13.62
N ALA A 117 -14.41 0.50 -14.18
CA ALA A 117 -13.01 0.26 -13.79
C ALA A 117 -12.08 1.40 -14.24
N ASP A 118 -12.34 2.00 -15.40
CA ASP A 118 -11.61 3.17 -15.88
C ASP A 118 -11.88 4.41 -15.01
N ALA A 119 -13.13 4.64 -14.61
CA ALA A 119 -13.50 5.69 -13.66
C ALA A 119 -12.91 5.45 -12.26
N LEU A 120 -12.90 4.21 -11.77
CA LEU A 120 -12.29 3.83 -10.50
C LEU A 120 -10.77 3.93 -10.55
N SER A 121 -10.14 3.57 -11.67
CA SER A 121 -8.69 3.72 -11.88
C SER A 121 -8.28 5.20 -11.87
N ARG A 122 -9.03 6.06 -12.58
CA ARG A 122 -8.83 7.51 -12.55
C ARG A 122 -9.08 8.10 -11.16
N LYS A 123 -10.10 7.61 -10.44
CA LYS A 123 -10.40 8.05 -9.07
C LYS A 123 -9.34 7.58 -8.08
N ALA A 124 -8.76 6.40 -8.25
CA ALA A 124 -7.65 5.92 -7.42
C ALA A 124 -6.38 6.74 -7.66
N GLN A 125 -6.11 7.17 -8.89
CA GLN A 125 -5.02 8.11 -9.20
C GLN A 125 -5.24 9.48 -8.52
N LEU A 126 -6.45 10.05 -8.64
CA LEU A 126 -6.83 11.28 -7.94
C LEU A 126 -6.77 11.11 -6.42
N ALA A 127 -7.26 10.00 -5.88
CA ALA A 127 -7.19 9.71 -4.45
C ALA A 127 -5.75 9.53 -3.97
N SER A 128 -4.86 8.96 -4.80
CA SER A 128 -3.43 8.86 -4.50
C SER A 128 -2.77 10.25 -4.47
N SER A 129 -3.11 11.14 -5.40
CA SER A 129 -2.71 12.56 -5.35
C SER A 129 -3.28 13.27 -4.12
N MET A 130 -4.55 13.03 -3.79
CA MET A 130 -5.17 13.59 -2.58
C MET A 130 -4.52 13.07 -1.31
N VAL A 131 -4.14 11.78 -1.22
CA VAL A 131 -3.45 11.21 -0.04
C VAL A 131 -2.06 11.83 0.15
N ARG A 132 -1.35 12.12 -0.96
CA ARG A 132 -0.08 12.87 -0.90
C ARG A 132 -0.27 14.32 -0.46
N GLU A 133 -1.32 14.99 -0.95
CA GLU A 133 -1.67 16.34 -0.50
C GLU A 133 -2.21 16.37 0.93
N TRP A 134 -2.88 15.31 1.38
CA TRP A 134 -3.44 15.20 2.73
C TRP A 134 -2.33 15.09 3.78
N SER A 135 -1.24 14.39 3.49
CA SER A 135 -0.08 14.36 4.41
C SER A 135 0.51 15.77 4.58
N LEU A 136 0.61 16.53 3.49
CA LEU A 136 1.06 17.93 3.54
C LEU A 136 0.07 18.83 4.30
N LEU A 137 -1.23 18.56 4.20
CA LEU A 137 -2.26 19.30 4.95
C LEU A 137 -2.27 18.93 6.44
N GLU A 138 -1.98 17.68 6.82
CA GLU A 138 -1.77 17.31 8.23
C GLU A 138 -0.57 18.07 8.81
N ASP A 139 0.56 18.09 8.08
CA ASP A 139 1.76 18.83 8.48
C ASP A 139 1.49 20.35 8.62
N VAL A 140 0.69 20.92 7.72
CA VAL A 140 0.29 22.35 7.76
C VAL A 140 -0.77 22.64 8.83
N CYS A 141 -1.66 21.70 9.13
CA CYS A 141 -2.66 21.83 10.19
C CYS A 141 -2.02 21.83 11.59
N GLU A 142 -0.94 21.08 11.80
CA GLU A 142 -0.13 21.16 13.03
C GLU A 142 0.41 22.58 13.26
N TRP A 143 0.69 23.32 12.19
CA TRP A 143 1.26 24.67 12.27
C TRP A 143 0.26 25.77 12.63
N LYS A 144 -1.02 25.44 12.83
CA LYS A 144 -2.10 26.34 13.28
C LYS A 144 -2.02 27.76 12.68
N PRO A 145 -2.05 27.90 11.34
CA PRO A 145 -1.97 29.22 10.72
C PRO A 145 -3.19 30.07 11.10
N ARG A 146 -2.95 31.30 11.58
CA ARG A 146 -4.02 32.29 11.74
C ARG A 146 -4.36 32.87 10.39
N LEU A 147 -5.55 32.56 9.89
CA LEU A 147 -6.12 33.17 8.70
C LEU A 147 -6.83 34.47 9.10
N GLU A 148 -6.26 35.61 8.71
CA GLU A 148 -6.97 36.90 8.77
C GLU A 148 -7.66 37.19 7.43
N PRO A 149 -8.88 37.76 7.43
CA PRO A 149 -9.55 38.14 6.19
C PRO A 149 -8.68 39.16 5.43
N LYS A 150 -8.26 38.80 4.21
CA LYS A 150 -7.44 39.59 3.27
C LYS A 150 -5.93 39.63 3.52
N LYS A 151 -5.36 38.76 4.37
CA LYS A 151 -3.90 38.60 4.47
C LYS A 151 -3.50 37.14 4.73
N VAL A 152 -2.77 36.55 3.79
CA VAL A 152 -2.07 35.27 4.00
C VAL A 152 -0.61 35.62 4.29
N ILE A 153 -0.17 35.46 5.53
CA ILE A 153 1.23 35.61 5.90
C ILE A 153 1.88 34.23 5.76
N PHE A 154 2.56 33.97 4.65
CA PHE A 154 3.55 32.90 4.62
C PHE A 154 4.76 33.41 5.40
N GLY A 155 4.89 32.98 6.66
CA GLY A 155 6.15 33.18 7.38
C GLY A 155 7.25 32.48 6.61
N ASN A 156 8.32 33.20 6.25
CA ASN A 156 9.51 32.59 5.68
C ASN A 156 10.05 31.59 6.70
N ILE A 157 9.90 30.29 6.45
CA ILE A 157 10.52 29.26 7.25
C ILE A 157 11.93 29.08 6.74
N GLU A 158 12.87 29.71 7.44
CA GLU A 158 14.29 29.49 7.23
C GLU A 158 14.73 28.38 8.21
N VAL A 159 14.76 27.14 7.74
CA VAL A 159 15.30 26.02 8.52
C VAL A 159 16.81 26.15 8.55
N LYS A 160 17.34 26.71 9.64
CA LYS A 160 18.78 26.68 9.94
C LYS A 160 19.07 25.46 10.81
N SER A 161 20.02 24.61 10.39
CA SER A 161 20.54 23.55 11.24
C SER A 161 21.27 24.17 12.44
N THR A 162 20.62 24.17 13.60
CA THR A 162 21.14 24.77 14.85
C THR A 162 22.34 24.00 15.42
N LEU A 163 22.60 22.79 14.93
CA LEU A 163 23.68 21.93 15.39
C LEU A 163 25.07 22.53 15.07
N LEU A 164 25.25 23.09 13.87
CA LEU A 164 26.51 23.73 13.50
C LEU A 164 26.78 24.99 14.33
N ASP A 165 25.74 25.76 14.63
CA ASP A 165 25.88 26.97 15.45
C ASP A 165 26.21 26.62 16.90
N ARG A 166 25.62 25.56 17.44
CA ARG A 166 25.98 25.04 18.79
C ARG A 166 27.38 24.46 18.84
N ILE A 167 27.85 23.80 17.77
CA ILE A 167 29.24 23.35 17.66
C ILE A 167 30.19 24.56 17.69
N LYS A 168 29.88 25.64 16.96
CA LYS A 168 30.68 26.88 16.99
C LYS A 168 30.74 27.48 18.39
N GLU A 169 29.61 27.61 19.06
CA GLU A 169 29.56 28.13 20.43
C GLU A 169 30.37 27.26 21.40
N GLY A 170 30.28 25.93 21.27
CA GLY A 170 31.09 24.99 22.05
C GLY A 170 32.59 25.12 21.77
N GLN A 171 32.98 25.38 20.51
CA GLN A 171 34.39 25.60 20.14
C GLN A 171 34.96 26.87 20.76
N VAL A 172 34.12 27.91 20.93
CA VAL A 172 34.51 29.15 21.64
C VAL A 172 34.76 28.89 23.12
N LYS A 173 33.95 28.03 23.74
CA LYS A 173 34.02 27.72 25.18
C LYS A 173 35.11 26.70 25.53
N ASP A 174 35.56 25.85 24.60
CA ASP A 174 36.57 24.81 24.86
C ASP A 174 38.01 25.38 24.85
N PRO A 175 38.73 25.37 25.99
CA PRO A 175 40.08 25.92 26.09
C PRO A 175 41.12 25.23 25.19
N MET A 176 40.93 23.96 24.84
CA MET A 176 41.85 23.22 23.98
C MET A 176 41.61 23.50 22.50
N VAL A 177 40.34 23.70 22.11
CA VAL A 177 40.01 24.15 20.76
C VAL A 177 40.57 25.56 20.54
N GLN A 178 40.43 26.47 21.51
CA GLN A 178 41.02 27.81 21.41
C GLN A 178 42.56 27.78 21.26
N LYS A 179 43.25 26.90 21.99
CA LYS A 179 44.70 26.68 21.79
C LYS A 179 45.04 26.24 20.37
N TRP A 180 44.22 25.39 19.75
CA TRP A 180 44.42 24.99 18.35
C TRP A 180 44.10 26.12 17.38
N VAL A 181 43.06 26.91 17.63
CA VAL A 181 42.75 28.11 16.83
C VAL A 181 43.94 29.09 16.83
N GLU A 182 44.56 29.34 17.98
CA GLU A 182 45.75 30.20 18.07
C GLU A 182 46.94 29.64 17.29
N LYS A 183 47.18 28.33 17.38
CA LYS A 183 48.27 27.66 16.63
C LYS A 183 48.03 27.67 15.12
N VAL A 184 46.77 27.56 14.68
CA VAL A 184 46.40 27.71 13.26
C VAL A 184 46.64 29.14 12.79
N LYS A 185 46.28 30.16 13.59
CA LYS A 185 46.57 31.57 13.27
C LYS A 185 48.07 31.86 13.16
N LYS A 186 48.91 31.12 13.90
CA LYS A 186 50.38 31.17 13.81
C LYS A 186 50.96 30.33 12.66
N GLY A 187 50.15 29.58 11.93
CA GLY A 187 50.59 28.73 10.82
C GLY A 187 51.28 27.43 11.22
N GLU A 188 51.18 27.00 12.48
CA GLU A 188 51.90 25.84 13.02
C GLU A 188 51.21 24.49 12.70
N LEU A 189 49.97 24.51 12.22
CA LEU A 189 49.13 23.32 12.05
C LEU A 189 48.62 23.17 10.60
N PRO A 190 49.33 22.44 9.71
CA PRO A 190 49.00 22.38 8.28
C PRO A 190 47.71 21.61 7.96
N TYR A 191 47.23 20.77 8.88
CA TYR A 191 46.01 19.98 8.70
C TYR A 191 44.76 20.64 9.29
N PHE A 192 44.90 21.76 9.99
CA PHE A 192 43.80 22.48 10.60
C PHE A 192 43.54 23.78 9.87
N ASN A 193 42.28 24.07 9.58
CA ASN A 193 41.86 25.27 8.88
C ASN A 193 40.68 25.92 9.63
N LEU A 194 40.60 27.24 9.54
CA LEU A 194 39.45 28.00 10.02
C LEU A 194 38.48 28.24 8.86
N GLY A 195 37.20 27.91 9.07
CA GLY A 195 36.14 28.22 8.13
C GLY A 195 35.84 29.74 8.06
N PRO A 196 35.12 30.19 7.03
CA PRO A 196 34.72 31.60 6.88
C PRO A 196 33.80 32.09 8.03
N ASP A 197 33.19 31.15 8.75
CA ASP A 197 32.31 31.37 9.89
C ASP A 197 33.02 31.21 11.25
N GLY A 198 34.36 31.11 11.26
CA GLY A 198 35.17 30.97 12.47
C GLY A 198 35.28 29.54 13.02
N THR A 199 34.67 28.56 12.35
CA THR A 199 34.67 27.15 12.79
C THR A 199 36.03 26.50 12.57
N LEU A 200 36.61 25.86 13.59
CA LEU A 200 37.81 25.05 13.45
C LEU A 200 37.48 23.71 12.75
N LYS A 201 38.23 23.41 11.69
CA LYS A 201 38.13 22.17 10.92
C LYS A 201 39.48 21.46 10.86
N PHE A 202 39.47 20.14 10.94
CA PHE A 202 40.61 19.29 10.60
C PHE A 202 40.37 18.72 9.20
N ARG A 203 41.20 19.12 8.23
CA ARG A 203 40.96 18.91 6.79
C ARG A 203 39.58 19.47 6.40
N ASN A 204 38.61 18.59 6.13
CA ASN A 204 37.21 18.94 5.80
C ASN A 204 36.19 18.60 6.90
N ARG A 205 36.65 18.19 8.09
CA ARG A 205 35.76 17.75 9.19
C ARG A 205 35.72 18.79 10.30
N VAL A 206 34.53 19.09 10.80
CA VAL A 206 34.34 20.03 11.92
C VAL A 206 34.90 19.40 13.20
N VAL A 207 35.71 20.16 13.94
CA VAL A 207 36.25 19.70 15.23
C VAL A 207 35.15 19.77 16.28
N VAL A 208 34.80 18.64 16.88
CA VAL A 208 33.78 18.62 17.94
C VAL A 208 34.42 19.05 19.27
N PRO A 209 33.88 20.07 19.97
CA PRO A 209 34.33 20.49 21.29
C PRO A 209 34.20 19.38 22.33
N ARG A 210 34.90 19.50 23.47
CA ARG A 210 34.74 18.59 24.62
C ARG A 210 33.50 18.92 25.43
N ASP A 211 32.35 18.73 24.78
CA ASP A 211 31.02 18.81 25.37
C ASP A 211 30.33 17.44 25.18
N GLU A 212 30.07 16.74 26.29
CA GLU A 212 29.48 15.40 26.29
C GLU A 212 28.00 15.37 25.90
N GLU A 213 27.28 16.49 26.05
CA GLU A 213 25.90 16.63 25.59
C GLU A 213 25.89 16.77 24.06
N LEU A 214 26.73 17.66 23.54
CA LEU A 214 26.86 17.90 22.11
C LEU A 214 27.35 16.65 21.35
N LYS A 215 28.32 15.91 21.90
CA LYS A 215 28.81 14.65 21.31
C LYS A 215 27.70 13.60 21.22
N ARG A 216 26.90 13.46 22.28
CA ARG A 216 25.81 12.49 22.33
C ARG A 216 24.75 12.80 21.29
N GLU A 217 24.40 14.08 21.14
CA GLU A 217 23.45 14.53 20.13
C GLU A 217 23.97 14.33 18.71
N ILE A 218 25.25 14.64 18.44
CA ILE A 218 25.86 14.36 17.14
C ILE A 218 25.80 12.86 16.81
N LEU A 219 26.09 12.00 17.79
CA LEU A 219 26.00 10.54 17.62
C LEU A 219 24.56 10.09 17.37
N GLU A 220 23.61 10.58 18.16
CA GLU A 220 22.20 10.24 18.03
C GLU A 220 21.61 10.69 16.69
N GLU A 221 21.91 11.90 16.25
CA GLU A 221 21.51 12.44 14.94
C GLU A 221 22.15 11.63 13.79
N SER A 222 23.41 11.23 13.95
CA SER A 222 24.10 10.37 12.98
C SER A 222 23.49 8.96 12.88
N HIS A 223 22.90 8.45 13.96
CA HIS A 223 22.22 7.15 13.98
C HIS A 223 20.75 7.23 13.52
N ARG A 224 20.09 8.37 13.72
CA ARG A 224 18.70 8.62 13.26
C ARG A 224 18.64 8.99 11.78
N SER A 225 19.70 9.58 11.24
CA SER A 225 19.82 9.78 9.80
C SER A 225 20.03 8.43 9.11
N ARG A 226 19.04 8.00 8.30
CA ARG A 226 19.20 6.89 7.34
C ARG A 226 20.48 7.15 6.55
N SER A 227 21.53 6.39 6.83
CA SER A 227 22.86 6.75 6.38
C SER A 227 22.92 6.79 4.86
N VAL A 228 23.33 7.95 4.34
CA VAL A 228 24.09 8.07 3.10
C VAL A 228 25.22 7.04 3.17
N THR A 229 25.06 5.97 2.38
CA THR A 229 26.10 5.05 1.88
C THR A 229 27.36 4.90 2.76
N ALA A 230 27.33 3.91 3.65
CA ALA A 230 28.54 3.26 4.12
C ALA A 230 29.10 2.38 2.98
N PHE A 231 29.97 2.96 2.13
CA PHE A 231 30.90 2.16 1.35
C PHE A 231 32.05 1.74 2.27
N ARG A 232 32.09 0.43 2.50
CA ARG A 232 33.22 -0.31 3.04
C ARG A 232 34.18 -0.51 1.87
N ASP A 233 35.43 -0.10 2.00
CA ASP A 233 36.53 -0.51 1.12
C ASP A 233 37.88 -0.33 1.86
N PRO A 234 38.91 -1.13 1.55
CA PRO A 234 38.94 -2.55 1.17
C PRO A 234 39.30 -3.46 2.35
#